data_AF-A0A6B0XAP6-F1
#
_entry.id   AF-A0A6B0XAP6-F1
#
_cell.length_a   1.000
_cell.length_b   1.000
_cell.length_c   1.000
_cell.angle_alpha   90.00
_cell.angle_beta   90.00
_cell.angle_gamma   90.00
#
_symmetry.space_group_name_H-M   'P 1'
#
loop_
_entity.id
_entity.type
_entity.pdbx_description
1 polymer ?
#
loop_
_entity_poly.entity_id
_entity_poly.type
_entity_poly.pdbx_seq_one_letter_code
_entity_poly.pdbx_strand_id
1 'polypeptide(L)'
;MIPLVSTLCQGPLGVAQLPRLWWKNLLHQAGQLDEDYPFCSGGLDKYVLEVLRIDQDSALRFLWDQRPTYLEFEEWVTAEGTYEPNRIVRWNKSLVPRTHYRPDKIDETYGDIGWSLEDTTEVSAVLLNCLQDWHFFHRRVFAPGGPGLSGPVAPTLSSIDRGPLGICQLPRTWLKTCLRARDWLHLDYPDCAEGSLDQRCLQTLQVDQDAALAFLREEMPTYLAFEDWVRQEGTIEEEAVAAFNQLLLEREHNAAKQAEIHATLQRPPTWTSGVLLNHLEDWHYAHQGLVGG
;
A
#
# COMPACT_ATOMS: atom_id res chain seq x y z
N MET A 1 -10.54 10.11 1.14
CA MET A 1 -9.91 8.83 0.78
C MET A 1 -8.91 8.45 1.86
N ILE A 2 -8.88 7.17 2.21
CA ILE A 2 -7.87 6.59 3.11
C ILE A 2 -6.62 6.23 2.29
N PRO A 3 -5.41 6.68 2.67
CA PRO A 3 -4.17 6.40 1.94
C PRO A 3 -3.73 4.94 2.12
N LEU A 4 -3.67 4.17 1.04
CA LEU A 4 -3.33 2.74 1.08
C LEU A 4 -1.83 2.45 0.90
N VAL A 5 -1.01 3.46 0.60
CA VAL A 5 0.46 3.32 0.56
C VAL A 5 0.95 2.97 1.96
N SER A 6 1.47 1.76 2.16
CA SER A 6 1.86 1.28 3.49
C SER A 6 3.14 1.93 4.02
N THR A 7 3.37 1.78 5.32
CA THR A 7 4.56 2.31 6.01
C THR A 7 5.87 1.71 5.48
N LEU A 8 5.84 0.47 5.00
CA LEU A 8 7.06 -0.25 4.57
C LEU A 8 7.43 0.02 3.10
N CYS A 9 6.53 0.65 2.33
CA CYS A 9 6.80 1.04 0.96
C CYS A 9 8.01 1.98 0.85
N GLN A 10 8.82 1.75 -0.17
CA GLN A 10 10.07 2.46 -0.44
C GLN A 10 10.13 2.86 -1.91
N GLY A 11 10.61 4.07 -2.17
CA GLY A 11 10.99 4.51 -3.50
C GLY A 11 12.46 4.24 -3.82
N PRO A 12 12.99 4.81 -4.92
CA PRO A 12 14.39 4.68 -5.31
C PRO A 12 15.41 5.07 -4.24
N LEU A 13 15.12 6.05 -3.37
CA LEU A 13 15.99 6.38 -2.24
C LEU A 13 16.00 5.33 -1.13
N GLY A 14 15.12 4.32 -1.20
CA GLY A 14 15.05 3.25 -0.21
C GLY A 14 14.58 3.72 1.16
N VAL A 15 13.87 4.84 1.26
CA VAL A 15 13.39 5.39 2.54
C VAL A 15 11.95 4.96 2.79
N ALA A 16 11.74 4.05 3.74
CA ALA A 16 10.39 3.64 4.11
C ALA A 16 9.62 4.80 4.76
N GLN A 17 8.29 4.77 4.71
CA GLN A 17 7.36 5.85 5.08
C GLN A 17 7.34 7.07 4.14
N LEU A 18 8.43 7.37 3.43
CA LEU A 18 8.50 8.56 2.57
C LEU A 18 7.42 8.61 1.47
N PRO A 19 7.10 7.50 0.76
CA PRO A 19 5.98 7.48 -0.19
C PRO A 19 4.62 7.77 0.47
N ARG A 20 4.40 7.25 1.68
CA ARG A 20 3.15 7.46 2.42
C ARG A 20 3.03 8.91 2.87
N LEU A 21 4.11 9.54 3.33
CA LEU A 21 4.14 10.97 3.67
C LEU A 21 3.76 11.82 2.45
N TRP A 22 4.38 11.56 1.30
CA TRP A 22 4.08 12.24 0.04
C TRP A 22 2.60 12.13 -0.32
N TRP A 23 2.08 10.90 -0.41
CA TRP A 23 0.71 10.65 -0.87
C TRP A 23 -0.35 11.27 0.06
N LYS A 24 -0.15 11.14 1.38
CA LYS A 24 -1.03 11.74 2.39
C LYS A 24 -1.17 13.25 2.22
N ASN A 25 -0.05 13.94 2.01
CA ASN A 25 -0.04 15.40 1.92
C ASN A 25 -0.63 15.90 0.60
N LEU A 26 -0.44 15.17 -0.50
CA LEU A 26 -1.12 15.52 -1.75
C LEU A 26 -2.63 15.33 -1.66
N LEU A 27 -3.10 14.23 -1.07
CA LEU A 27 -4.52 14.02 -0.82
C LEU A 27 -5.10 15.12 0.08
N HIS A 28 -4.38 15.52 1.13
CA HIS A 28 -4.79 16.62 2.00
C HIS A 28 -4.94 17.93 1.21
N GLN A 29 -3.90 18.30 0.44
CA GLN A 29 -3.89 19.53 -0.35
C GLN A 29 -4.99 19.56 -1.42
N ALA A 30 -5.35 18.40 -1.97
CA ALA A 30 -6.44 18.26 -2.93
C ALA A 30 -7.84 18.24 -2.28
N GLY A 31 -7.94 18.29 -0.95
CA GLY A 31 -9.21 18.12 -0.22
C GLY A 31 -9.82 16.73 -0.36
N GLN A 32 -9.01 15.73 -0.74
CA GLN A 32 -9.44 14.35 -0.97
C GLN A 32 -9.02 13.38 0.13
N LEU A 33 -8.20 13.81 1.10
CA LEU A 33 -7.94 13.00 2.30
C LEU A 33 -9.22 12.90 3.13
N ASP A 34 -9.48 11.73 3.71
CA ASP A 34 -10.60 11.59 4.64
C ASP A 34 -10.45 12.55 5.83
N GLU A 35 -11.53 13.22 6.23
CA GLU A 35 -11.50 14.31 7.22
C GLU A 35 -10.99 13.84 8.60
N ASP A 36 -11.25 12.57 8.94
CA ASP A 36 -10.82 11.96 10.19
C ASP A 36 -9.38 11.42 10.10
N TYR A 37 -8.74 11.49 8.93
CA TYR A 37 -7.42 10.91 8.72
C TYR A 37 -6.30 11.91 8.99
N PRO A 38 -5.34 11.60 9.89
CA PRO A 38 -4.28 12.53 10.25
C PRO A 38 -3.25 12.68 9.13
N PHE A 39 -2.85 13.92 8.82
CA PHE A 39 -1.73 14.25 7.93
C PHE A 39 -0.68 15.06 8.69
N CYS A 40 0.57 14.61 8.68
CA CYS A 40 1.72 15.29 9.30
C CYS A 40 1.50 15.80 10.75
N SER A 41 0.64 15.14 11.54
CA SER A 41 0.31 15.52 12.92
C SER A 41 1.32 14.99 13.96
N GLY A 42 2.45 14.44 13.51
CA GLY A 42 3.49 13.82 14.33
C GLY A 42 3.78 12.36 13.95
N GLY A 43 4.48 11.65 14.84
CA GLY A 43 4.81 10.23 14.67
C GLY A 43 5.77 9.97 13.50
N LEU A 44 5.48 8.93 12.70
CA LEU A 44 6.36 8.47 11.63
C LEU A 44 6.62 9.53 10.54
N ASP A 45 5.63 10.36 10.24
CA ASP A 45 5.74 11.44 9.24
C ASP A 45 6.83 12.44 9.66
N LYS A 46 6.89 12.79 10.94
CA LYS A 46 7.95 13.64 11.48
C LYS A 46 9.29 12.91 11.53
N TYR A 47 9.29 11.66 11.99
CA TYR A 47 10.54 10.91 12.17
C TYR A 47 11.26 10.60 10.85
N VAL A 48 10.53 10.34 9.76
CA VAL A 48 11.18 10.15 8.45
C VAL A 48 11.86 11.43 7.96
N LEU A 49 11.27 12.60 8.21
CA LEU A 49 11.88 13.90 7.90
C LEU A 49 13.10 14.18 8.79
N GLU A 50 13.04 13.86 10.09
CA GLU A 50 14.18 13.96 11.01
C GLU A 50 15.33 13.03 10.59
N VAL A 51 15.03 11.82 10.12
CA VAL A 51 16.02 10.89 9.55
C VAL A 51 16.73 11.51 8.36
N LEU A 52 16.00 12.22 7.51
CA LEU A 52 16.52 12.91 6.33
C LEU A 52 17.07 14.31 6.62
N ARG A 53 16.97 14.80 7.86
CA ARG A 53 17.31 16.17 8.29
C ARG A 53 16.61 17.25 7.47
N ILE A 54 15.37 16.99 7.07
CA ILE A 54 14.53 17.93 6.32
C ILE A 54 13.64 18.69 7.30
N ASP A 55 13.56 20.00 7.11
CA ASP A 55 12.60 20.84 7.83
C ASP A 55 11.16 20.52 7.41
N GLN A 56 10.29 20.31 8.39
CA GLN A 56 8.91 19.88 8.16
C GLN A 56 8.13 20.93 7.36
N ASP A 57 8.25 22.21 7.72
CA ASP A 57 7.50 23.27 7.05
C ASP A 57 7.95 23.44 5.59
N SER A 58 9.24 23.27 5.32
CA SER A 58 9.80 23.28 3.97
C SER A 58 9.31 22.11 3.13
N ALA A 59 9.25 20.90 3.70
CA ALA A 59 8.68 19.73 3.02
C ALA A 59 7.19 19.91 2.70
N LEU A 60 6.41 20.36 3.67
CA LEU A 60 4.97 20.60 3.48
C LEU A 60 4.72 21.68 2.42
N ARG A 61 5.47 22.79 2.47
CA ARG A 61 5.40 23.85 1.46
C ARG A 61 5.69 23.31 0.06
N PHE A 62 6.75 22.53 -0.10
CA PHE A 62 7.09 21.95 -1.41
C PHE A 62 5.98 21.02 -1.91
N LEU A 63 5.48 20.11 -1.06
CA LEU A 63 4.41 19.17 -1.42
C LEU A 63 3.11 19.90 -1.80
N TRP A 64 2.73 20.93 -1.06
CA TRP A 64 1.45 21.62 -1.25
C TRP A 64 1.47 22.63 -2.40
N ASP A 65 2.58 23.36 -2.57
CA ASP A 65 2.70 24.38 -3.61
C ASP A 65 2.99 23.74 -4.97
N GLN A 66 3.90 22.77 -5.01
CA GLN A 66 4.36 22.18 -6.27
C GLN A 66 3.56 20.95 -6.69
N ARG A 67 2.96 20.23 -5.73
CA ARG A 67 2.26 18.95 -5.96
C ARG A 67 3.07 17.99 -6.85
N PRO A 68 4.34 17.70 -6.46
CA PRO A 68 5.27 16.97 -7.31
C PRO A 68 4.83 15.51 -7.50
N THR A 69 5.25 14.90 -8.61
CA THR A 69 5.30 13.44 -8.72
C THR A 69 6.21 12.87 -7.62
N TYR A 70 6.07 11.59 -7.29
CA TYR A 70 6.92 11.00 -6.24
C TYR A 70 8.41 11.07 -6.58
N LEU A 71 8.79 10.92 -7.85
CA LEU A 71 10.19 11.00 -8.27
C LEU A 71 10.75 12.43 -8.17
N GLU A 72 9.97 13.45 -8.53
CA GLU A 72 10.36 14.85 -8.31
C GLU A 72 10.49 15.18 -6.82
N PHE A 73 9.65 14.55 -5.98
CA PHE A 73 9.78 14.68 -4.52
C PHE A 73 11.07 14.04 -3.99
N GLU A 74 11.46 12.86 -4.46
CA GLU A 74 12.76 12.27 -4.07
C GLU A 74 13.96 13.07 -4.58
N GLU A 75 13.86 13.68 -5.77
CA GLU A 75 14.88 14.60 -6.29
C GLU A 75 15.03 15.82 -5.37
N TRP A 76 13.91 16.40 -4.92
CA TRP A 76 13.91 17.50 -3.94
C TRP A 76 14.46 17.06 -2.58
N VAL A 77 14.07 15.89 -2.08
CA VAL A 77 14.60 15.30 -0.83
C VAL A 77 16.13 15.14 -0.89
N THR A 78 16.66 14.76 -2.06
CA THR A 78 18.10 14.62 -2.26
C THR A 78 18.81 15.98 -2.23
N ALA A 79 18.16 17.04 -2.72
CA ALA A 79 18.72 18.39 -2.77
C ALA A 79 18.69 19.10 -1.40
N GLU A 80 17.59 18.97 -0.64
CA GLU A 80 17.39 19.68 0.63
C GLU A 80 17.81 18.86 1.86
N GLY A 81 17.77 17.54 1.76
CA GLY A 81 18.04 16.63 2.86
C GLY A 81 19.49 16.17 2.97
N THR A 82 19.74 15.29 3.92
CA THR A 82 21.00 14.56 4.08
C THR A 82 20.77 13.06 3.85
N TYR A 83 21.39 12.53 2.80
CA TYR A 83 21.33 11.11 2.49
C TYR A 83 22.47 10.34 3.18
N GLU A 84 22.15 9.65 4.28
CA GLU A 84 23.07 8.77 5.02
C GLU A 84 22.60 7.30 4.92
N PRO A 85 23.21 6.45 4.05
CA PRO A 85 22.75 5.08 3.83
C PRO A 85 22.60 4.25 5.12
N ASN A 86 23.56 4.35 6.02
CA ASN A 86 23.51 3.63 7.31
C ASN A 86 22.34 4.06 8.19
N ARG A 87 21.95 5.33 8.14
CA ARG A 87 20.81 5.85 8.89
C ARG A 87 19.50 5.35 8.30
N ILE A 88 19.38 5.35 6.97
CA ILE A 88 18.21 4.84 6.25
C ILE A 88 18.03 3.34 6.52
N VAL A 89 19.11 2.55 6.46
CA VAL A 89 19.06 1.12 6.82
C VAL A 89 18.59 0.91 8.26
N ARG A 90 19.08 1.71 9.22
CA ARG A 90 18.64 1.64 10.62
C ARG A 90 17.17 2.05 10.77
N TRP A 91 16.75 3.11 10.10
CA TRP A 91 15.36 3.58 10.06
C TRP A 91 14.43 2.48 9.56
N ASN A 92 14.69 1.94 8.36
CA ASN A 92 13.84 0.88 7.78
C ASN A 92 13.77 -0.35 8.69
N LYS A 93 14.91 -0.79 9.25
CA LYS A 93 14.95 -1.91 10.19
C LYS A 93 14.15 -1.64 11.47
N SER A 94 14.10 -0.39 11.93
CA SER A 94 13.36 -0.02 13.13
C SER A 94 11.84 -0.06 12.96
N LEU A 95 11.33 0.00 11.71
CA LEU A 95 9.88 0.01 11.45
C LEU A 95 9.24 -1.37 11.59
N VAL A 96 9.95 -2.42 11.18
CA VAL A 96 9.43 -3.80 11.15
C VAL A 96 8.99 -4.32 12.53
N PRO A 97 9.79 -4.18 13.61
CA PRO A 97 9.40 -4.69 14.93
C PRO A 97 8.52 -3.72 15.73
N ARG A 98 8.02 -2.63 15.13
CA ARG A 98 7.20 -1.66 15.88
C ARG A 98 5.92 -2.31 16.36
N THR A 99 5.59 -2.07 17.62
CA THR A 99 4.34 -2.50 18.23
C THR A 99 3.53 -1.31 18.73
N HIS A 100 2.20 -1.46 18.75
CA HIS A 100 1.35 -0.58 19.54
C HIS A 100 1.54 -0.96 21.00
N TYR A 101 2.14 -0.07 21.78
CA TYR A 101 2.44 -0.30 23.20
C TYR A 101 1.39 0.30 24.13
N ARG A 102 0.46 1.10 23.60
CA ARG A 102 -0.63 1.68 24.40
C ARG A 102 -1.88 0.82 24.25
N PRO A 103 -2.46 0.30 25.36
CA PRO A 103 -3.69 -0.50 25.30
C PRO A 103 -4.85 0.22 24.60
N ASP A 104 -5.03 1.51 24.87
CA ASP A 104 -6.10 2.31 24.26
C ASP A 104 -6.05 2.32 22.73
N LYS A 105 -4.84 2.31 22.14
CA LYS A 105 -4.68 2.25 20.68
C LYS A 105 -4.99 0.86 20.13
N ILE A 106 -4.67 -0.20 20.88
CA ILE A 106 -5.03 -1.57 20.50
C ILE A 106 -6.55 -1.71 20.54
N ASP A 107 -7.19 -1.29 21.63
CA ASP A 107 -8.64 -1.36 21.82
C ASP A 107 -9.39 -0.62 20.70
N GLU A 108 -8.93 0.60 20.37
CA GLU A 108 -9.45 1.38 19.23
C GLU A 108 -9.33 0.61 17.92
N THR A 109 -8.12 0.17 17.56
CA THR A 109 -7.88 -0.51 16.28
C THR A 109 -8.62 -1.84 16.20
N TYR A 110 -8.68 -2.62 17.28
CA TYR A 110 -9.44 -3.87 17.34
C TYR A 110 -10.93 -3.60 17.17
N GLY A 111 -11.48 -2.60 17.87
CA GLY A 111 -12.86 -2.18 17.72
C GLY A 111 -13.21 -1.78 16.28
N ASP A 112 -12.31 -1.07 15.59
CA ASP A 112 -12.50 -0.68 14.19
C ASP A 112 -12.51 -1.88 13.24
N ILE A 113 -11.59 -2.83 13.40
CA ILE A 113 -11.45 -3.96 12.47
C ILE A 113 -12.30 -5.18 12.85
N GLY A 114 -13.03 -5.11 13.97
CA GLY A 114 -13.91 -6.18 14.46
C GLY A 114 -13.18 -7.31 15.19
N TRP A 115 -12.00 -7.04 15.76
CA TRP A 115 -11.25 -8.00 16.57
C TRP A 115 -11.59 -7.89 18.06
N SER A 116 -11.38 -9.00 18.78
CA SER A 116 -11.59 -9.10 20.22
C SER A 116 -10.25 -9.27 20.94
N LEU A 117 -10.10 -8.56 22.08
CA LEU A 117 -8.96 -8.74 22.99
C LEU A 117 -8.93 -10.13 23.65
N GLU A 118 -10.07 -10.83 23.66
CA GLU A 118 -10.16 -12.19 24.24
C GLU A 118 -9.52 -13.24 23.32
N ASP A 119 -9.57 -13.00 21.99
CA ASP A 119 -9.20 -13.99 20.97
C ASP A 119 -7.90 -13.63 20.23
N THR A 120 -7.41 -12.39 20.37
CA THR A 120 -6.29 -11.86 19.55
C THR A 120 -5.22 -11.18 20.40
N THR A 121 -3.95 -11.46 20.09
CA THR A 121 -2.78 -10.90 20.78
C THR A 121 -1.83 -10.16 19.83
N GLU A 122 -2.27 -9.84 18.62
CA GLU A 122 -1.46 -9.13 17.63
C GLU A 122 -1.22 -7.69 18.08
N VAL A 123 0.05 -7.26 18.07
CA VAL A 123 0.48 -5.94 18.53
C VAL A 123 1.34 -5.20 17.51
N SER A 124 1.65 -5.82 16.37
CA SER A 124 2.41 -5.23 15.26
C SER A 124 1.75 -3.95 14.79
N ALA A 125 2.42 -2.81 15.02
CA ALA A 125 1.90 -1.51 14.61
C ALA A 125 1.79 -1.42 13.08
N VAL A 126 2.66 -2.12 12.34
CA VAL A 126 2.62 -2.13 10.87
C VAL A 126 1.36 -2.87 10.40
N LEU A 127 1.13 -4.09 10.89
CA LEU A 127 -0.02 -4.89 10.46
C LEU A 127 -1.33 -4.23 10.88
N LEU A 128 -1.43 -3.80 12.14
CA LEU A 128 -2.65 -3.18 12.67
C LEU A 128 -3.00 -1.88 11.93
N ASN A 129 -2.01 -1.04 11.60
CA ASN A 129 -2.27 0.17 10.81
C ASN A 129 -2.74 -0.16 9.38
N CYS A 130 -2.15 -1.18 8.75
CA CYS A 130 -2.60 -1.64 7.43
C CYS A 130 -4.06 -2.13 7.48
N LEU A 131 -4.39 -3.02 8.43
CA LEU A 131 -5.75 -3.54 8.57
C LEU A 131 -6.78 -2.43 8.86
N GLN A 132 -6.43 -1.47 9.72
CA GLN A 132 -7.29 -0.32 10.03
C GLN A 132 -7.52 0.56 8.79
N ASP A 133 -6.45 0.87 8.04
CA ASP A 133 -6.56 1.62 6.78
C ASP A 133 -7.44 0.90 5.76
N TRP A 134 -7.26 -0.41 5.59
CA TRP A 134 -8.01 -1.21 4.63
C TRP A 134 -9.49 -1.30 5.02
N HIS A 135 -9.78 -1.45 6.32
CA HIS A 135 -11.13 -1.42 6.85
C HIS A 135 -11.80 -0.07 6.60
N PHE A 136 -11.14 1.04 6.94
CA PHE A 136 -11.71 2.37 6.71
C PHE A 136 -11.89 2.68 5.23
N PHE A 137 -10.95 2.25 4.38
CA PHE A 137 -11.11 2.39 2.94
C PHE A 137 -12.33 1.62 2.45
N HIS A 138 -12.47 0.35 2.85
CA HIS A 138 -13.63 -0.48 2.50
C HIS A 138 -14.95 0.16 2.97
N ARG A 139 -15.01 0.63 4.21
CA ARG A 139 -16.20 1.30 4.77
C ARG A 139 -16.59 2.56 3.99
N ARG A 140 -15.62 3.36 3.53
CA ARG A 140 -15.90 4.57 2.75
C ARG A 140 -16.23 4.29 1.28
N VAL A 141 -15.59 3.27 0.69
CA VAL A 141 -15.63 3.05 -0.76
C VAL A 141 -16.63 1.97 -1.16
N PHE A 142 -16.64 0.83 -0.47
CA PHE A 142 -17.40 -0.34 -0.88
C PHE A 142 -18.70 -0.54 -0.11
N ALA A 143 -18.77 -0.10 1.15
CA ALA A 143 -19.95 -0.29 1.98
C ALA A 143 -21.18 0.48 1.45
N PRO A 144 -22.40 -0.05 1.66
CA PRO A 144 -23.63 0.63 1.26
C PRO A 144 -23.73 2.04 1.85
N GLY A 145 -23.99 3.04 1.02
CA GLY A 145 -24.11 4.44 1.43
C GLY A 145 -22.79 5.17 1.69
N GLY A 146 -21.64 4.52 1.48
CA GLY A 146 -20.34 5.20 1.46
C GLY A 146 -20.23 6.19 0.28
N PRO A 147 -19.38 7.23 0.40
CA PRO A 147 -19.18 8.21 -0.67
C PRO A 147 -18.63 7.63 -1.98
N GLY A 148 -18.04 6.43 -1.95
CA GLY A 148 -17.47 5.80 -3.15
C GLY A 148 -16.23 6.54 -3.66
N LEU A 149 -15.93 6.35 -4.95
CA LEU A 149 -14.86 7.04 -5.66
C LEU A 149 -15.43 7.91 -6.79
N SER A 150 -14.75 9.01 -7.09
CA SER A 150 -15.10 9.93 -8.19
C SER A 150 -14.71 9.39 -9.57
N GLY A 151 -13.88 8.35 -9.63
CA GLY A 151 -13.46 7.70 -10.86
C GLY A 151 -12.49 6.54 -10.62
N PRO A 152 -11.98 5.91 -11.70
CA PRO A 152 -11.01 4.83 -11.58
C PRO A 152 -9.71 5.26 -10.89
N VAL A 153 -9.17 4.38 -10.04
CA VAL A 153 -7.95 4.64 -9.27
C VAL A 153 -6.91 3.54 -9.47
N ALA A 154 -5.63 3.92 -9.38
CA ALA A 154 -4.54 2.97 -9.31
C ALA A 154 -4.53 2.31 -7.90
N PRO A 155 -4.31 0.99 -7.81
CA PRO A 155 -4.32 0.27 -6.54
C PRO A 155 -3.02 0.52 -5.77
N THR A 156 -2.93 1.61 -5.01
CA THR A 156 -1.70 2.01 -4.30
C THR A 156 -1.28 1.10 -3.13
N LEU A 157 -2.10 0.09 -2.78
CA LEU A 157 -1.77 -0.96 -1.82
C LEU A 157 -0.68 -1.86 -2.42
N SER A 158 0.45 -2.02 -1.74
CA SER A 158 1.61 -2.69 -2.31
C SER A 158 1.46 -4.20 -2.47
N SER A 159 2.16 -4.75 -3.47
CA SER A 159 2.41 -6.18 -3.57
C SER A 159 3.17 -6.78 -2.38
N ILE A 160 3.89 -5.99 -1.57
CA ILE A 160 4.61 -6.50 -0.38
C ILE A 160 3.76 -6.53 0.89
N ASP A 161 2.58 -5.92 0.87
CA ASP A 161 1.71 -5.84 2.04
C ASP A 161 1.09 -7.22 2.34
N ARG A 162 0.87 -7.48 3.63
CA ARG A 162 0.47 -8.79 4.16
C ARG A 162 -0.64 -8.63 5.19
N GLY A 163 -1.58 -9.56 5.18
CA GLY A 163 -2.53 -9.79 6.27
C GLY A 163 -2.04 -10.82 7.29
N PRO A 164 -2.88 -11.18 8.27
CA PRO A 164 -2.70 -12.31 9.18
C PRO A 164 -2.16 -13.62 8.60
N LEU A 165 -2.51 -14.02 7.37
CA LEU A 165 -1.99 -15.22 6.71
C LEU A 165 -0.54 -15.07 6.24
N GLY A 166 0.03 -13.86 6.33
CA GLY A 166 1.44 -13.61 6.09
C GLY A 166 1.87 -13.63 4.62
N ILE A 167 0.97 -13.93 3.68
CA ILE A 167 1.26 -13.91 2.24
C ILE A 167 1.18 -12.48 1.68
N CYS A 168 2.22 -12.09 0.95
CA CYS A 168 2.26 -10.87 0.14
C CYS A 168 1.19 -10.93 -0.96
N GLN A 169 0.93 -9.81 -1.64
CA GLN A 169 0.03 -9.70 -2.79
C GLN A 169 -1.47 -9.93 -2.49
N LEU A 170 -1.85 -10.81 -1.56
CA LEU A 170 -3.26 -11.12 -1.28
C LEU A 170 -4.11 -9.89 -0.94
N PRO A 171 -3.67 -8.93 -0.10
CA PRO A 171 -4.44 -7.70 0.10
C PRO A 171 -4.57 -6.85 -1.16
N ARG A 172 -3.56 -6.85 -2.04
CA ARG A 172 -3.62 -6.14 -3.32
C ARG A 172 -4.57 -6.83 -4.29
N THR A 173 -4.61 -8.16 -4.31
CA THR A 173 -5.56 -8.95 -5.09
C THR A 173 -7.01 -8.65 -4.66
N TRP A 174 -7.27 -8.64 -3.35
CA TRP A 174 -8.57 -8.22 -2.78
C TRP A 174 -8.97 -6.84 -3.30
N LEU A 175 -8.11 -5.83 -3.12
CA LEU A 175 -8.40 -4.46 -3.52
C LEU A 175 -8.68 -4.36 -5.02
N LYS A 176 -7.83 -4.95 -5.86
CA LYS A 176 -7.98 -4.88 -7.33
C LYS A 176 -9.29 -5.48 -7.79
N THR A 177 -9.64 -6.67 -7.30
CA THR A 177 -10.88 -7.35 -7.71
C THR A 177 -12.11 -6.58 -7.25
N CYS A 178 -12.13 -6.07 -6.02
CA CYS A 178 -13.24 -5.24 -5.52
C CYS A 178 -13.37 -3.92 -6.29
N LEU A 179 -12.25 -3.25 -6.61
CA LEU A 179 -12.28 -2.06 -7.47
C LEU A 179 -12.80 -2.38 -8.87
N ARG A 180 -12.39 -3.51 -9.47
CA ARG A 180 -12.86 -3.92 -10.78
C ARG A 180 -14.36 -4.21 -10.78
N ALA A 181 -14.89 -4.86 -9.75
CA ALA A 181 -16.32 -5.15 -9.62
C ALA A 181 -17.20 -3.89 -9.63
N ARG A 182 -16.63 -2.72 -9.33
CA ARG A 182 -17.30 -1.41 -9.30
C ARG A 182 -16.89 -0.49 -10.46
N ASP A 183 -16.16 -1.01 -11.45
CA ASP A 183 -15.56 -0.23 -12.56
C ASP A 183 -14.66 0.94 -12.07
N TRP A 184 -14.03 0.78 -10.91
CA TRP A 184 -13.13 1.76 -10.29
C TRP A 184 -11.66 1.37 -10.35
N LEU A 185 -11.31 0.22 -10.95
CA LEU A 185 -9.91 -0.12 -11.17
C LEU A 185 -9.40 0.62 -12.41
N HIS A 186 -8.27 1.31 -12.29
CA HIS A 186 -7.60 1.95 -13.43
C HIS A 186 -7.41 0.97 -14.61
N LEU A 187 -7.65 1.43 -15.84
CA LEU A 187 -7.78 0.57 -17.03
C LEU A 187 -6.52 -0.26 -17.33
N ASP A 188 -5.34 0.27 -17.01
CA ASP A 188 -4.06 -0.41 -17.23
C ASP A 188 -3.77 -1.54 -16.22
N TYR A 189 -4.64 -1.73 -15.22
CA TYR A 189 -4.48 -2.80 -14.23
C TYR A 189 -5.47 -3.91 -14.49
N PRO A 190 -5.04 -5.11 -14.93
CA PRO A 190 -5.91 -6.28 -14.93
C PRO A 190 -6.13 -6.78 -13.50
N ASP A 191 -7.29 -7.37 -13.20
CA ASP A 191 -7.55 -8.14 -11.98
C ASP A 191 -7.38 -9.64 -12.26
N CYS A 192 -6.42 -10.28 -11.60
CA CYS A 192 -6.23 -11.74 -11.67
C CYS A 192 -6.09 -12.34 -13.09
N ALA A 193 -5.42 -11.63 -14.00
CA ALA A 193 -5.09 -12.16 -15.33
C ALA A 193 -4.14 -13.38 -15.26
N GLU A 194 -4.14 -14.16 -16.34
CA GLU A 194 -3.24 -15.31 -16.48
C GLU A 194 -1.77 -14.90 -16.32
N GLY A 195 -1.02 -15.67 -15.53
CA GLY A 195 0.40 -15.45 -15.24
C GLY A 195 0.69 -14.30 -14.26
N SER A 196 -0.34 -13.57 -13.80
CA SER A 196 -0.21 -12.44 -12.87
C SER A 196 0.21 -12.87 -11.46
N LEU A 197 0.68 -11.92 -10.66
CA LEU A 197 0.98 -12.15 -9.24
C LEU A 197 -0.29 -12.52 -8.45
N ASP A 198 -1.46 -11.99 -8.83
CA ASP A 198 -2.73 -12.31 -8.19
C ASP A 198 -3.07 -13.79 -8.35
N GLN A 199 -2.98 -14.31 -9.58
CA GLN A 199 -3.23 -15.73 -9.87
C GLN A 199 -2.24 -16.62 -9.11
N ARG A 200 -0.94 -16.28 -9.14
CA ARG A 200 0.09 -17.05 -8.42
C ARG A 200 -0.14 -17.05 -6.92
N CYS A 201 -0.57 -15.91 -6.35
CA CYS A 201 -0.91 -15.80 -4.94
C CYS A 201 -2.04 -16.76 -4.56
N LEU A 202 -3.14 -16.79 -5.33
CA LEU A 202 -4.26 -17.71 -5.07
C LEU A 202 -3.85 -19.19 -5.25
N GLN A 203 -3.03 -19.48 -6.25
CA GLN A 203 -2.46 -20.82 -6.47
C GLN A 203 -1.58 -21.28 -5.31
N THR A 204 -0.74 -20.39 -4.76
CA THR A 204 0.10 -20.69 -3.58
C THR A 204 -0.77 -21.07 -2.37
N LEU A 205 -1.94 -20.46 -2.24
CA LEU A 205 -2.90 -20.73 -1.15
C LEU A 205 -3.84 -21.91 -1.48
N GLN A 206 -3.67 -22.54 -2.64
CA GLN A 206 -4.50 -23.64 -3.15
C GLN A 206 -6.00 -23.29 -3.17
N VAL A 207 -6.34 -22.02 -3.41
CA VAL A 207 -7.70 -21.52 -3.51
C VAL A 207 -8.16 -21.58 -4.97
N ASP A 208 -9.40 -22.01 -5.21
CA ASP A 208 -10.01 -21.92 -6.54
C ASP A 208 -10.17 -20.46 -6.98
N GLN A 209 -9.58 -20.11 -8.13
CA GLN A 209 -9.53 -18.74 -8.61
C GLN A 209 -10.93 -18.19 -8.90
N ASP A 210 -11.80 -18.98 -9.54
CA ASP A 210 -13.13 -18.52 -9.94
C ASP A 210 -14.02 -18.31 -8.72
N ALA A 211 -13.95 -19.20 -7.73
CA ALA A 211 -14.64 -19.05 -6.45
C ALA A 211 -14.17 -17.81 -5.69
N ALA A 212 -12.86 -17.55 -5.63
CA ALA A 212 -12.32 -16.36 -4.97
C ALA A 212 -12.79 -15.07 -5.65
N LEU A 213 -12.76 -15.04 -6.99
CA LEU A 213 -13.22 -13.88 -7.75
C LEU A 213 -14.73 -13.67 -7.62
N ALA A 214 -15.52 -14.74 -7.62
CA ALA A 214 -16.97 -14.66 -7.38
C ALA A 214 -17.26 -14.07 -6.00
N PHE A 215 -16.65 -14.62 -4.94
CA PHE A 215 -16.82 -14.12 -3.57
C PHE A 215 -16.44 -12.64 -3.43
N LEU A 216 -15.30 -12.23 -4.00
CA LEU A 216 -14.86 -10.83 -3.94
C LEU A 216 -15.79 -9.87 -4.70
N ARG A 217 -16.32 -10.29 -5.85
CA ARG A 217 -17.16 -9.45 -6.72
C ARG A 217 -18.60 -9.37 -6.24
N GLU A 218 -19.14 -10.45 -5.68
CA GLU A 218 -20.53 -10.56 -5.24
C GLU A 218 -20.70 -10.02 -3.83
N GLU A 219 -19.86 -10.45 -2.89
CA GLU A 219 -20.02 -10.12 -1.47
C GLU A 219 -19.33 -8.81 -1.08
N MET A 220 -18.33 -8.37 -1.87
CA MET A 220 -17.53 -7.18 -1.58
C MET A 220 -17.04 -7.15 -0.12
N PRO A 221 -16.36 -8.21 0.36
CA PRO A 221 -16.03 -8.39 1.77
C PRO A 221 -15.00 -7.37 2.26
N THR A 222 -14.92 -7.16 3.58
CA THR A 222 -13.72 -6.57 4.17
C THR A 222 -12.51 -7.47 3.89
N TYR A 223 -11.29 -6.93 3.96
CA TYR A 223 -10.10 -7.76 3.76
C TYR A 223 -10.04 -8.93 4.75
N LEU A 224 -10.36 -8.71 6.03
CA LEU A 224 -10.37 -9.77 7.05
C LEU A 224 -11.42 -10.85 6.74
N ALA A 225 -12.62 -10.48 6.29
CA ALA A 225 -13.63 -11.46 5.89
C ALA A 225 -13.20 -12.27 4.66
N PHE A 226 -12.50 -11.64 3.71
CA PHE A 226 -11.88 -12.36 2.59
C PHE A 226 -10.78 -13.31 3.04
N GLU A 227 -9.93 -12.88 3.96
CA GLU A 227 -8.85 -13.69 4.48
C GLU A 227 -9.37 -14.89 5.32
N ASP A 228 -10.46 -14.70 6.06
CA ASP A 228 -11.16 -15.77 6.75
C ASP A 228 -11.77 -16.78 5.78
N TRP A 229 -12.33 -16.32 4.66
CA TRP A 229 -12.83 -17.18 3.58
C TRP A 229 -11.67 -17.96 2.93
N VAL A 230 -10.55 -17.31 2.63
CA VAL A 230 -9.34 -17.96 2.10
C VAL A 230 -8.83 -19.05 3.06
N ARG A 231 -8.88 -18.82 4.37
CA ARG A 231 -8.49 -19.83 5.36
C ARG A 231 -9.39 -21.06 5.35
N GLN A 232 -10.67 -20.90 4.98
CA GLN A 232 -11.65 -22.00 4.93
C GLN A 232 -11.57 -22.78 3.63
N GLU A 233 -11.38 -22.10 2.50
CA GLU A 233 -11.40 -22.70 1.16
C GLU A 233 -10.02 -23.14 0.65
N GLY A 234 -8.95 -22.53 1.17
CA GLY A 234 -7.58 -22.80 0.77
C GLY A 234 -6.84 -23.80 1.66
N THR A 235 -5.58 -24.07 1.32
CA THR A 235 -4.62 -24.80 2.15
C THR A 235 -3.38 -23.94 2.33
N ILE A 236 -3.14 -23.51 3.57
CA ILE A 236 -2.08 -22.57 3.91
C ILE A 236 -0.84 -23.32 4.36
N GLU A 237 0.13 -23.44 3.47
CA GLU A 237 1.44 -24.03 3.76
C GLU A 237 2.47 -22.93 4.02
N GLU A 238 3.00 -22.86 5.25
CA GLU A 238 3.94 -21.81 5.67
C GLU A 238 5.19 -21.72 4.76
N GLU A 239 5.72 -22.87 4.33
CA GLU A 239 6.88 -22.92 3.44
C GLU A 239 6.56 -22.37 2.04
N ALA A 240 5.38 -22.70 1.50
CA ALA A 240 4.93 -22.18 0.22
C ALA A 240 4.69 -20.66 0.27
N VAL A 241 4.09 -20.16 1.36
CA VAL A 241 3.91 -18.73 1.61
C VAL A 241 5.26 -18.02 1.72
N ALA A 242 6.21 -18.59 2.48
CA ALA A 242 7.55 -18.02 2.62
C ALA A 242 8.30 -17.97 1.29
N ALA A 243 8.24 -19.04 0.49
CA ALA A 243 8.86 -19.11 -0.82
C ALA A 243 8.24 -18.09 -1.80
N PHE A 244 6.91 -17.97 -1.82
CA PHE A 244 6.22 -16.95 -2.63
C PHE A 244 6.65 -15.53 -2.24
N ASN A 245 6.68 -15.25 -0.94
CA ASN A 245 7.08 -13.94 -0.43
C ASN A 245 8.53 -13.60 -0.80
N GLN A 246 9.45 -14.55 -0.70
CA GLN A 246 10.85 -14.36 -1.09
C GLN A 246 10.96 -14.09 -2.60
N LEU A 247 10.33 -14.93 -3.42
CA LEU A 247 10.32 -14.78 -4.88
C LEU A 247 9.77 -13.41 -5.30
N LEU A 248 8.70 -12.93 -4.64
CA LEU A 248 8.11 -11.62 -4.93
C LEU A 248 9.10 -10.48 -4.66
N LEU A 249 9.84 -10.54 -3.56
CA LEU A 249 10.81 -9.51 -3.17
C LEU A 249 12.05 -9.49 -4.08
N GLU A 250 12.49 -10.66 -4.55
CA GLU A 250 13.65 -10.81 -5.43
C GLU A 250 13.30 -10.66 -6.92
N ARG A 251 12.00 -10.59 -7.25
CA ARG A 251 11.52 -10.55 -8.63
C ARG A 251 12.00 -9.30 -9.35
N GLU A 252 12.52 -9.50 -10.56
CA GLU A 252 12.66 -8.45 -11.57
C GLU A 252 11.54 -8.56 -12.61
N HIS A 253 11.11 -7.43 -13.17
CA HIS A 253 10.25 -7.46 -14.35
C HIS A 253 11.03 -7.92 -15.58
N ASN A 254 10.34 -8.46 -16.58
CA ASN A 254 10.98 -8.72 -17.87
C ASN A 254 11.32 -7.40 -18.59
N ALA A 255 12.25 -7.45 -19.55
CA ALA A 255 12.73 -6.25 -20.25
C ALA A 255 11.61 -5.43 -20.93
N ALA A 256 10.56 -6.08 -21.43
CA ALA A 256 9.45 -5.40 -22.08
C ALA A 256 8.65 -4.56 -21.08
N LYS A 257 8.25 -5.15 -19.94
CA LYS A 257 7.53 -4.44 -18.88
C LYS A 257 8.40 -3.39 -18.19
N GLN A 258 9.71 -3.64 -18.04
CA GLN A 258 10.64 -2.60 -17.58
C GLN A 258 10.61 -1.39 -18.53
N ALA A 259 10.80 -1.60 -19.83
CA ALA A 259 10.80 -0.51 -20.81
C ALA A 259 9.48 0.27 -20.83
N GLU A 260 8.36 -0.44 -20.74
CA GLU A 260 7.01 0.16 -20.64
C GLU A 260 6.89 1.07 -19.42
N ILE A 261 7.20 0.57 -18.22
CA ILE A 261 7.10 1.36 -16.98
C ILE A 261 8.04 2.58 -17.03
N HIS A 262 9.28 2.41 -17.48
CA HIS A 262 10.23 3.52 -17.59
C HIS A 262 9.76 4.59 -18.58
N ALA A 263 9.12 4.19 -19.68
CA ALA A 263 8.49 5.13 -20.63
C ALA A 263 7.32 5.88 -19.99
N THR A 264 6.44 5.19 -19.24
CA THR A 264 5.34 5.82 -18.48
C THR A 264 5.88 6.85 -17.49
N LEU A 265 6.94 6.50 -16.74
CA LEU A 265 7.57 7.38 -15.77
C LEU A 265 8.40 8.51 -16.41
N GLN A 266 8.63 8.45 -17.73
CA GLN A 266 9.53 9.34 -18.46
C GLN A 266 10.95 9.36 -17.87
N ARG A 267 11.44 8.19 -17.45
CA ARG A 267 12.76 8.00 -16.84
C ARG A 267 13.61 7.00 -17.62
N PRO A 268 14.94 7.11 -17.54
CA PRO A 268 15.83 6.11 -18.11
C PRO A 268 15.73 4.77 -17.37
N PRO A 269 15.96 3.62 -18.05
CA PRO A 269 15.81 2.28 -17.49
C PRO A 269 16.89 1.95 -16.46
N THR A 270 16.69 2.43 -15.23
CA THR A 270 17.66 2.38 -14.12
C THR A 270 17.28 1.40 -13.02
N TRP A 271 16.04 0.92 -13.00
CA TRP A 271 15.51 -0.02 -12.01
C TRP A 271 14.93 -1.26 -12.68
N THR A 272 15.14 -2.41 -12.06
CA THR A 272 14.68 -3.72 -12.55
C THR A 272 13.72 -4.40 -11.57
N SER A 273 13.80 -4.08 -10.27
CA SER A 273 12.97 -4.65 -9.21
C SER A 273 11.48 -4.51 -9.53
N GLY A 274 10.79 -5.64 -9.57
CA GLY A 274 9.37 -5.69 -9.89
C GLY A 274 8.50 -5.01 -8.85
N VAL A 275 8.91 -5.03 -7.57
CA VAL A 275 8.20 -4.32 -6.49
C VAL A 275 8.32 -2.82 -6.67
N LEU A 276 9.56 -2.31 -6.81
CA LEU A 276 9.81 -0.88 -6.94
C LEU A 276 9.15 -0.29 -8.19
N LEU A 277 9.26 -0.99 -9.32
CA LEU A 277 8.64 -0.53 -10.56
C LEU A 277 7.10 -0.52 -10.47
N ASN A 278 6.48 -1.51 -9.84
CA ASN A 278 5.04 -1.50 -9.58
C ASN A 278 4.63 -0.30 -8.71
N HIS A 279 5.38 -0.05 -7.63
CA HIS A 279 5.14 1.11 -6.76
C HIS A 279 5.17 2.43 -7.54
N LEU A 280 6.23 2.64 -8.33
CA LEU A 280 6.41 3.88 -9.08
C LEU A 280 5.30 4.08 -10.12
N GLU A 281 4.91 3.01 -10.83
CA GLU A 281 3.80 3.03 -11.80
C GLU A 281 2.47 3.37 -11.09
N ASP A 282 2.18 2.72 -9.96
CA ASP A 282 0.97 3.00 -9.16
C ASP A 282 0.91 4.46 -8.70
N TRP A 283 2.02 4.97 -8.17
CA TRP A 283 2.09 6.34 -7.65
C TRP A 283 2.02 7.37 -8.77
N HIS A 284 2.57 7.06 -9.94
CA HIS A 284 2.46 7.90 -11.12
C HIS A 284 0.99 8.04 -11.57
N TYR A 285 0.28 6.92 -11.74
CA TYR A 285 -1.14 6.98 -12.13
C TYR A 285 -2.02 7.59 -11.04
N ALA A 286 -1.75 7.29 -9.76
CA ALA A 286 -2.49 7.91 -8.66
C ALA A 286 -2.29 9.44 -8.62
N HIS A 287 -1.06 9.91 -8.84
CA HIS A 287 -0.74 11.34 -8.93
C HIS A 287 -1.43 12.00 -10.12
N GLN A 288 -1.38 11.38 -11.30
CA GLN A 288 -2.07 11.89 -12.49
C GLN A 288 -3.58 12.00 -12.27
N GLY A 289 -4.20 11.00 -11.64
CA GLY A 289 -5.62 11.03 -11.29
C GLY A 289 -5.97 12.13 -10.28
N LEU A 290 -5.03 12.50 -9.41
CA LEU A 290 -5.22 13.54 -8.39
C LEU A 290 -5.04 14.96 -8.94
N VAL A 291 -4.04 15.18 -9.81
CA VAL A 291 -3.65 16.50 -10.31
C VAL A 291 -4.30 16.83 -11.66
N GLY A 292 -4.61 15.82 -12.47
CA GLY A 292 -5.23 15.97 -13.79
C GLY A 292 -6.76 16.06 -13.79
N GLY A 293 -7.39 15.95 -12.61
CA GLY A 293 -8.84 16.10 -12.40
C GLY A 293 -9.30 17.53 -12.14
#